data_AF-A0A5P8E707-F1
#
_entry.id   AF-A0A5P8E707-F1
#
_cell.length_a   1.000
_cell.length_b   1.000
_cell.length_c   1.000
_cell.angle_alpha   90.00
_cell.angle_beta   90.00
_cell.angle_gamma   90.00
#
_symmetry.space_group_name_H-M   'P 1'
#
loop_
_entity.id
_entity.type
_entity.pdbx_description
1 polymer ?
#
loop_
_entity_poly.entity_id
_entity_poly.type
_entity_poly.pdbx_seq_one_letter_code
_entity_poly.pdbx_strand_id
1 'polypeptide(L)'
;MNKRQHWTYEELMECYANDEEFNVSDCKEGMLFFAHKKPTLGWVYLVDTENHECFELVTRQGHLTVFTDENIDHDAIEKVSHGLGVYTLSNRSGIIMHDFEDGVARLTRYYNYCEYLYGHGKEEEHSDCVHAYIDKHCNVLIPFRSMTDKQKVLLRKRAVEMVCKHQVH
;
A
#
# COMPACT_ATOMS: atom_id res chain seq x y z
N MET A 1 25.00 0.18 -15.98
CA MET A 1 24.24 0.00 -14.73
C MET A 1 23.35 -1.22 -14.88
N ASN A 2 23.53 -2.24 -14.05
CA ASN A 2 22.72 -3.45 -14.08
C ASN A 2 21.23 -3.11 -13.88
N LYS A 3 20.39 -3.61 -14.78
CA LYS A 3 18.93 -3.57 -14.68
C LYS A 3 18.51 -4.60 -13.62
N ARG A 4 18.70 -4.31 -12.33
CA ARG A 4 18.12 -5.16 -11.28
C ARG A 4 16.60 -5.08 -11.43
N GLN A 5 15.97 -6.23 -11.60
CA GLN A 5 14.57 -6.33 -12.02
C GLN A 5 13.64 -6.58 -10.82
N HIS A 6 14.13 -7.22 -9.75
CA HIS A 6 13.40 -7.52 -8.52
C HIS A 6 14.39 -7.79 -7.37
N TRP A 7 13.92 -7.68 -6.12
CA TRP A 7 14.65 -8.03 -4.90
C TRP A 7 14.08 -9.30 -4.28
N THR A 8 14.95 -10.21 -3.87
CA THR A 8 14.57 -11.46 -3.16
C THR A 8 14.39 -11.22 -1.65
N TYR A 9 13.78 -12.18 -0.96
CA TYR A 9 13.66 -12.17 0.51
C TYR A 9 15.03 -11.99 1.18
N GLU A 10 16.01 -12.81 0.80
CA GLU A 10 17.34 -12.78 1.42
C GLU A 10 18.03 -11.43 1.22
N GLU A 11 17.93 -10.85 0.03
CA GLU A 11 18.51 -9.54 -0.26
C GLU A 11 17.81 -8.41 0.54
N LEU A 12 16.48 -8.47 0.68
CA LEU A 12 15.73 -7.50 1.49
C LEU A 12 16.10 -7.62 2.97
N MET A 13 16.23 -8.84 3.49
CA MET A 13 16.61 -9.07 4.89
C MET A 13 18.07 -8.70 5.16
N GLU A 14 18.97 -8.87 4.20
CA GLU A 14 20.33 -8.35 4.28
C GLU A 14 20.34 -6.82 4.34
N CYS A 15 19.56 -6.15 3.48
CA CYS A 15 19.39 -4.69 3.56
C CYS A 15 18.81 -4.25 4.90
N TYR A 16 17.84 -4.98 5.45
CA TYR A 16 17.26 -4.70 6.76
C TYR A 16 18.28 -4.81 7.90
N ALA A 17 19.07 -5.89 7.91
CA ALA A 17 20.10 -6.11 8.93
C ALA A 17 21.20 -5.02 8.91
N ASN A 18 21.49 -4.45 7.75
CA ASN A 18 22.50 -3.43 7.57
C ASN A 18 21.95 -1.98 7.56
N ASP A 19 20.63 -1.79 7.71
CA ASP A 19 19.93 -0.49 7.57
C ASP A 19 20.23 0.23 6.25
N GLU A 20 20.26 -0.52 5.16
CA GLU A 20 20.59 -0.02 3.82
C GLU A 20 19.36 0.05 2.90
N GLU A 21 19.38 1.01 1.97
CA GLU A 21 18.45 1.19 0.84
C GLU A 21 16.95 1.42 1.12
N PHE A 22 16.38 0.87 2.20
CA PHE A 22 14.95 0.89 2.50
C PHE A 22 14.64 1.45 3.89
N ASN A 23 13.58 2.25 3.99
CA ASN A 23 12.90 2.49 5.26
C ASN A 23 12.03 1.27 5.52
N VAL A 24 12.20 0.65 6.69
CA VAL A 24 11.47 -0.56 7.08
C VAL A 24 10.54 -0.24 8.23
N SER A 25 9.30 -0.71 8.15
CA SER A 25 8.31 -0.62 9.22
C SER A 25 7.82 -2.01 9.60
N ASP A 26 7.78 -2.30 10.90
CA ASP A 26 7.15 -3.51 11.44
C ASP A 26 5.63 -3.33 11.42
N CYS A 27 4.96 -4.10 10.57
CA CYS A 27 3.51 -4.08 10.40
C CYS A 27 2.82 -5.17 11.23
N LYS A 28 3.50 -5.75 12.22
CA LYS A 28 2.99 -6.81 13.10
C LYS A 28 2.73 -8.14 12.39
N GLU A 29 2.45 -9.14 13.22
CA GLU A 29 2.15 -10.52 12.82
C GLU A 29 3.15 -11.13 11.81
N GLY A 30 4.45 -10.84 11.99
CA GLY A 30 5.52 -11.36 11.13
C GLY A 30 5.72 -10.59 9.82
N MET A 31 5.03 -9.46 9.63
CA MET A 31 5.05 -8.70 8.38
C MET A 31 5.93 -7.45 8.48
N LEU A 32 6.82 -7.27 7.51
CA LEU A 32 7.66 -6.07 7.36
C LEU A 32 7.32 -5.33 6.07
N PHE A 33 7.18 -4.01 6.15
CA PHE A 33 6.95 -3.13 5.01
C PHE A 33 8.21 -2.36 4.67
N PHE A 34 8.71 -2.55 3.45
CA PHE A 34 9.92 -1.94 2.93
C PHE A 34 9.55 -0.87 1.91
N ALA A 35 9.96 0.38 2.15
CA ALA A 35 9.82 1.48 1.20
C ALA A 35 11.20 2.05 0.89
N HIS A 36 11.58 2.09 -0.39
CA HIS A 36 12.92 2.51 -0.79
C HIS A 36 13.22 3.96 -0.34
N LYS A 37 14.40 4.19 0.26
CA LYS A 37 14.81 5.49 0.86
C LYS A 37 14.86 6.63 -0.16
N LYS A 38 15.13 6.32 -1.44
CA LYS A 38 15.10 7.31 -2.53
C LYS A 38 13.69 7.36 -3.16
N PRO A 39 12.93 8.47 -3.01
CA PRO A 39 11.54 8.56 -3.48
C PRO A 39 11.40 8.43 -5.01
N THR A 40 12.46 8.73 -5.76
CA THR A 40 12.50 8.60 -7.22
C THR A 40 12.58 7.15 -7.70
N LEU A 41 12.85 6.21 -6.80
CA LEU A 41 12.87 4.78 -7.03
C LEU A 41 11.69 4.20 -6.25
N GLY A 42 10.61 3.87 -6.97
CA GLY A 42 9.30 3.57 -6.37
C GLY A 42 9.16 2.18 -5.76
N TRP A 43 10.25 1.51 -5.37
CA TRP A 43 10.15 0.15 -4.84
C TRP A 43 9.48 0.13 -3.47
N VAL A 44 8.43 -0.69 -3.38
CA VAL A 44 7.75 -1.01 -2.14
C VAL A 44 7.52 -2.51 -2.09
N TYR A 45 7.91 -3.13 -0.98
CA TYR A 45 7.73 -4.55 -0.72
C TYR A 45 6.98 -4.78 0.59
N LEU A 46 6.17 -5.83 0.62
CA LEU A 46 5.70 -6.46 1.85
C LEU A 46 6.43 -7.80 2.00
N VAL A 47 6.99 -8.04 3.17
CA VAL A 47 7.79 -9.24 3.46
C VAL A 47 7.14 -10.01 4.59
N ASP A 48 6.84 -11.28 4.35
CA ASP A 48 6.44 -12.25 5.36
C ASP A 48 7.70 -12.93 5.90
N THR A 49 8.05 -12.62 7.14
CA THR A 49 9.26 -13.16 7.78
C THR A 49 9.10 -14.59 8.28
N GLU A 50 7.86 -15.07 8.46
CA GLU A 50 7.59 -16.43 8.93
C GLU A 50 7.67 -17.43 7.77
N ASN A 51 7.09 -17.06 6.63
CA ASN A 51 7.04 -17.91 5.43
C ASN A 51 8.17 -17.64 4.42
N HIS A 52 9.01 -16.63 4.68
CA HIS A 52 10.09 -16.19 3.81
C HIS A 52 9.60 -15.75 2.42
N GLU A 53 8.43 -15.11 2.37
CA GLU A 53 7.83 -14.61 1.14
C GLU A 53 8.01 -13.09 1.01
N CYS A 54 8.15 -12.61 -0.23
CA CYS A 54 8.19 -11.18 -0.51
C CYS A 54 7.25 -10.83 -1.66
N PHE A 55 6.44 -9.80 -1.45
CA PHE A 55 5.48 -9.28 -2.40
C PHE A 55 5.93 -7.89 -2.85
N GLU A 56 6.30 -7.74 -4.12
CA GLU A 56 6.50 -6.42 -4.71
C GLU A 56 5.14 -5.75 -4.84
N LEU A 57 4.91 -4.68 -4.09
CA LEU A 57 3.67 -3.89 -4.15
C LEU A 57 3.77 -2.78 -5.19
N VAL A 58 4.97 -2.19 -5.32
CA VAL A 58 5.25 -1.13 -6.26
C VAL A 58 6.59 -1.38 -6.95
N THR A 59 6.58 -1.36 -8.28
CA THR A 59 7.78 -1.46 -9.12
C THR A 59 8.71 -0.25 -8.94
N ARG A 60 9.94 -0.38 -9.41
CA ARG A 60 10.90 0.74 -9.52
C ARG A 60 10.32 1.96 -10.25
N GLN A 61 9.50 1.73 -11.27
CA GLN A 61 8.87 2.78 -12.09
C GLN A 61 7.68 3.43 -11.40
N GLY A 62 7.28 2.94 -10.22
CA GLY A 62 6.18 3.45 -9.41
C GLY A 62 4.82 2.88 -9.79
N HIS A 63 4.78 1.79 -10.57
CA HIS A 63 3.53 1.09 -10.90
C HIS A 63 3.18 0.06 -9.82
N LEU A 64 1.90 -0.09 -9.51
CA LEU A 64 1.39 -1.17 -8.66
C LEU A 64 1.54 -2.52 -9.35
N THR A 65 1.92 -3.56 -8.60
CA THR A 65 2.20 -4.90 -9.14
C THR A 65 1.25 -5.98 -8.68
N VAL A 66 0.88 -6.00 -7.40
CA VAL A 66 -0.11 -6.98 -6.89
C VAL A 66 -1.55 -6.54 -7.21
N PHE A 67 -1.75 -5.24 -7.40
CA PHE A 67 -3.09 -4.67 -7.53
C PHE A 67 -3.42 -4.38 -9.00
N THR A 68 -4.52 -4.96 -9.48
CA THR A 68 -5.07 -4.75 -10.83
C THR A 68 -6.22 -3.74 -10.81
N ASP A 69 -6.73 -3.40 -11.99
CA ASP A 69 -7.89 -2.52 -12.16
C ASP A 69 -9.15 -3.05 -11.42
N GLU A 70 -9.28 -4.37 -11.31
CA GLU A 70 -10.38 -5.03 -10.59
C GLU A 70 -10.33 -4.80 -9.07
N ASN A 71 -9.17 -4.41 -8.54
CA ASN A 71 -9.00 -4.10 -7.12
C ASN A 71 -9.37 -2.65 -6.78
N ILE A 72 -10.02 -1.93 -7.71
CA ILE A 72 -10.39 -0.53 -7.60
C ILE A 72 -11.91 -0.40 -7.74
N ASP A 73 -12.57 0.24 -6.77
CA ASP A 73 -14.00 0.57 -6.87
C ASP A 73 -14.14 1.95 -7.54
N HIS A 74 -14.09 1.96 -8.87
CA HIS A 74 -14.15 3.18 -9.69
C HIS A 74 -15.40 4.01 -9.41
N ASP A 75 -16.57 3.37 -9.27
CA ASP A 75 -17.83 4.03 -8.93
C ASP A 75 -17.78 4.76 -7.59
N ALA A 76 -17.05 4.21 -6.61
CA ALA A 76 -16.89 4.84 -5.30
C ALA A 76 -15.90 6.01 -5.32
N ILE A 77 -14.93 5.99 -6.24
CA ILE A 77 -13.92 7.05 -6.37
C ILE A 77 -14.49 8.23 -7.15
N GLU A 78 -15.16 7.97 -8.28
CA GLU A 78 -15.75 9.02 -9.13
C GLU A 78 -16.75 9.93 -8.39
N LYS A 79 -17.44 9.38 -7.39
CA LYS A 79 -18.41 10.12 -6.56
C LYS A 79 -17.78 11.15 -5.63
N VAL A 80 -16.46 11.06 -5.39
CA VAL A 80 -15.77 11.86 -4.37
C VAL A 80 -14.72 12.78 -5.01
N SER A 81 -14.08 12.37 -6.11
CA SER A 81 -13.10 13.22 -6.79
C SER A 81 -13.80 14.30 -7.62
N HIS A 82 -13.63 15.57 -7.24
CA HIS A 82 -13.94 16.70 -8.12
C HIS A 82 -13.02 16.68 -9.37
N GLY A 83 -13.43 15.95 -10.42
CA GLY A 83 -13.02 16.21 -11.79
C GLY A 83 -11.55 15.96 -12.18
N LEU A 84 -10.79 15.16 -11.45
CA LEU A 84 -9.46 14.70 -11.88
C LEU A 84 -9.49 13.18 -12.06
N GLY A 85 -9.30 12.75 -13.31
CA GLY A 85 -9.57 11.39 -13.76
C GLY A 85 -8.90 10.30 -12.91
N VAL A 86 -9.70 9.29 -12.58
CA VAL A 86 -9.33 8.04 -11.88
C VAL A 86 -8.13 7.32 -12.52
N TYR A 87 -7.81 7.65 -13.77
CA TYR A 87 -6.62 7.26 -14.52
C TYR A 87 -5.27 7.53 -13.82
N THR A 88 -5.22 8.41 -12.81
CA THR A 88 -4.00 8.70 -12.03
C THR A 88 -3.62 7.65 -10.99
N LEU A 89 -4.40 6.58 -10.79
CA LEU A 89 -3.90 5.38 -10.07
C LEU A 89 -2.72 4.71 -10.80
N SER A 90 -2.47 5.04 -12.06
CA SER A 90 -1.28 4.60 -12.78
C SER A 90 -0.03 5.47 -12.51
N ASN A 91 -0.19 6.65 -11.90
CA ASN A 91 0.91 7.58 -11.63
C ASN A 91 1.61 7.30 -10.30
N ARG A 92 2.92 7.60 -10.28
CA ARG A 92 3.84 7.40 -9.16
C ARG A 92 3.32 8.11 -7.90
N SER A 93 2.86 7.38 -6.90
CA SER A 93 2.56 7.95 -5.58
C SER A 93 2.59 6.92 -4.46
N GLY A 94 2.95 7.39 -3.26
CA GLY A 94 3.27 6.59 -2.09
C GLY A 94 2.09 5.80 -1.50
N ILE A 95 2.40 4.59 -1.04
CA ILE A 95 1.51 3.73 -0.28
C ILE A 95 1.96 3.76 1.17
N ILE A 96 1.00 3.82 2.10
CA ILE A 96 1.23 3.57 3.51
C ILE A 96 0.54 2.27 3.88
N MET A 97 1.31 1.36 4.45
CA MET A 97 0.80 0.16 5.13
C MET A 97 0.52 0.49 6.58
N HIS A 98 -0.66 0.11 7.06
CA HIS A 98 -1.01 0.10 8.48
C HIS A 98 -0.83 -1.31 9.03
N ASP A 99 -0.70 -1.43 10.35
CA ASP A 99 -0.47 -2.71 11.01
C ASP A 99 -1.52 -3.77 10.64
N PHE A 100 -1.05 -5.01 10.54
CA PHE A 100 -1.89 -6.19 10.55
C PHE A 100 -2.43 -6.41 11.95
N GLU A 101 -3.74 -6.54 12.05
CA GLU A 101 -4.38 -7.13 13.23
C GLU A 101 -5.50 -8.03 12.73
N ASP A 102 -5.58 -9.23 13.30
CA ASP A 102 -6.48 -10.31 12.88
C ASP A 102 -6.25 -10.72 11.41
N GLY A 103 -4.98 -10.75 10.98
CA GLY A 103 -4.59 -11.12 9.61
C GLY A 103 -4.96 -10.11 8.53
N VAL A 104 -5.43 -8.91 8.90
CA VAL A 104 -5.86 -7.87 7.96
C VAL A 104 -5.13 -6.55 8.21
N ALA A 105 -4.55 -5.99 7.16
CA ALA A 105 -4.00 -4.64 7.14
C ALA A 105 -4.82 -3.70 6.27
N ARG A 106 -4.76 -2.41 6.60
CA ARG A 106 -5.27 -1.34 5.74
C ARG A 106 -4.12 -0.78 4.90
N LEU A 107 -4.39 -0.58 3.62
CA LEU A 107 -3.54 0.22 2.74
C LEU A 107 -4.15 1.60 2.53
N THR A 108 -3.33 2.65 2.60
CA THR A 108 -3.72 4.00 2.19
C THR A 108 -2.86 4.45 1.01
N ARG A 109 -3.50 5.00 -0.01
CA ARG A 109 -2.83 5.62 -1.16
C ARG A 109 -3.31 7.05 -1.34
N TYR A 110 -2.38 7.95 -1.62
CA TYR A 110 -2.65 9.37 -1.87
C TYR A 110 -2.66 9.68 -3.37
N TYR A 111 -3.63 10.48 -3.83
CA TYR A 111 -3.75 10.92 -5.23
C TYR A 111 -3.04 12.25 -5.50
N ASN A 112 -3.13 13.16 -4.54
CA ASN A 112 -2.52 14.48 -4.62
C ASN A 112 -1.68 14.69 -3.38
N TYR A 113 -0.46 14.15 -3.38
CA TYR A 113 0.58 14.72 -2.54
C TYR A 113 1.05 15.98 -3.26
N CYS A 114 0.42 17.12 -2.97
CA CYS A 114 1.06 18.39 -3.28
C CYS A 114 2.35 18.39 -2.46
N GLU A 115 3.47 18.14 -3.13
CA GLU A 115 4.77 18.39 -2.55
C GLU A 115 4.73 19.81 -1.99
N TYR A 116 4.95 19.93 -0.68
CA TYR A 116 5.26 21.13 0.08
C TYR A 116 6.56 21.80 -0.42
N LEU A 117 6.75 21.86 -1.73
CA LEU A 117 7.80 22.62 -2.37
C LEU A 117 7.43 24.10 -2.21
N TYR A 118 8.21 24.78 -1.38
CA TYR A 118 8.28 26.24 -1.25
C TYR A 118 7.29 26.92 -0.30
N GLY A 119 7.31 26.54 0.98
CA GLY A 119 7.48 27.50 2.09
C GLY A 119 6.48 28.66 2.29
N HIS A 120 5.38 28.75 1.57
CA HIS A 120 4.43 29.86 1.69
C HIS A 120 2.99 29.44 1.37
N GLY A 121 2.19 29.19 2.41
CA GLY A 121 0.76 29.50 2.38
C GLY A 121 -0.22 28.33 2.46
N LYS A 122 -0.97 28.33 3.57
CA LYS A 122 -2.24 27.66 3.90
C LYS A 122 -2.25 26.13 4.00
N GLU A 123 -2.55 25.69 5.22
CA GLU A 123 -3.08 24.36 5.57
C GLU A 123 -4.42 24.13 4.84
N GLU A 124 -4.39 23.63 3.61
CA GLU A 124 -5.60 23.05 3.00
C GLU A 124 -5.45 21.52 2.99
N GLU A 125 -6.11 20.95 4.00
CA GLU A 125 -6.04 19.59 4.50
C GLU A 125 -6.84 18.61 3.63
N HIS A 126 -6.61 18.62 2.31
CA HIS A 126 -7.33 17.75 1.38
C HIS A 126 -6.36 16.89 0.57
N SER A 127 -5.66 16.00 1.27
CA SER A 127 -5.06 14.86 0.60
C SER A 127 -6.17 13.85 0.29
N ASP A 128 -6.70 13.89 -0.93
CA ASP A 128 -7.60 12.84 -1.42
C ASP A 128 -6.85 11.51 -1.36
N CYS A 129 -7.35 10.60 -0.52
CA CYS A 129 -6.79 9.27 -0.36
C CYS A 129 -7.86 8.21 -0.53
N VAL A 130 -7.42 7.06 -1.03
CA VAL A 130 -8.22 5.84 -1.09
C VAL A 130 -7.61 4.80 -0.18
N HIS A 131 -8.46 3.90 0.27
CA HIS A 131 -8.10 2.83 1.18
C HIS A 131 -8.49 1.49 0.60
N ALA A 132 -7.71 0.46 0.89
CA ALA A 132 -8.05 -0.93 0.67
C ALA A 132 -7.78 -1.73 1.95
N TYR A 133 -8.37 -2.92 2.05
CA TYR A 133 -8.01 -3.91 3.06
C TYR A 133 -7.43 -5.14 2.38
N ILE A 134 -6.29 -5.61 2.86
CA ILE A 134 -5.59 -6.77 2.34
C ILE A 134 -5.34 -7.82 3.43
N ASP A 135 -5.14 -9.07 3.03
CA ASP A 135 -4.58 -10.11 3.90
C ASP A 135 -3.04 -10.18 3.81
N LYS A 136 -2.45 -11.12 4.56
CA LYS A 136 -0.99 -11.33 4.60
C LYS A 136 -0.38 -11.77 3.27
N HIS A 137 -1.18 -12.37 2.39
CA HIS A 137 -0.75 -12.80 1.05
C HIS A 137 -1.01 -11.73 -0.02
N CYS A 138 -1.28 -10.48 0.42
CA CYS A 138 -1.60 -9.35 -0.44
C CYS A 138 -2.88 -9.49 -1.27
N ASN A 139 -3.78 -10.41 -0.91
CA ASN A 139 -5.10 -10.47 -1.55
C ASN A 139 -5.94 -9.28 -1.09
N VAL A 140 -6.53 -8.56 -2.05
CA VAL A 140 -7.41 -7.43 -1.75
C VAL A 140 -8.78 -7.95 -1.34
N LEU A 141 -9.07 -7.83 -0.04
CA LEU A 141 -10.36 -8.22 0.56
C LEU A 141 -11.42 -7.15 0.31
N ILE A 142 -11.04 -5.88 0.41
CA ILE A 142 -11.89 -4.72 0.12
C ILE A 142 -11.13 -3.81 -0.86
N PRO A 143 -11.67 -3.57 -2.07
CA PRO A 143 -11.06 -2.73 -3.09
C PRO A 143 -10.72 -1.31 -2.64
N PHE A 144 -9.77 -0.69 -3.36
CA PHE A 144 -9.43 0.72 -3.19
C PHE A 144 -10.64 1.62 -3.42
N ARG A 145 -10.98 2.42 -2.41
CA ARG A 145 -12.08 3.40 -2.46
C ARG A 145 -11.91 4.51 -1.42
N SER A 146 -12.62 5.62 -1.62
CA SER A 146 -12.76 6.62 -0.56
C SER A 146 -13.59 6.05 0.60
N MET A 147 -13.14 6.30 1.83
CA MET A 147 -13.81 5.82 3.04
C MET A 147 -13.83 6.90 4.13
N THR A 148 -15.00 7.16 4.70
CA THR A 148 -15.14 7.84 5.99
C THR A 148 -14.62 6.95 7.12
N ASP A 149 -14.32 7.51 8.29
CA ASP A 149 -13.84 6.71 9.44
C ASP A 149 -14.84 5.66 9.90
N LYS A 150 -16.14 5.95 9.83
CA LYS A 150 -17.20 4.97 10.09
C LYS A 150 -17.15 3.80 9.12
N GLN A 151 -16.94 4.07 7.83
CA GLN A 151 -16.79 3.03 6.81
C GLN A 151 -15.51 2.22 7.02
N LYS A 152 -14.39 2.85 7.41
CA LYS A 152 -13.15 2.14 7.72
C LYS A 152 -13.38 1.08 8.80
N VAL A 153 -14.03 1.44 9.91
CA VAL A 153 -14.34 0.49 11.01
C VAL A 153 -15.25 -0.64 10.53
N LEU A 154 -16.32 -0.33 9.79
CA LEU A 154 -17.25 -1.34 9.30
C LEU A 154 -16.60 -2.32 8.31
N LEU A 155 -15.84 -1.79 7.34
CA LEU A 155 -15.21 -2.58 6.30
C LEU A 155 -14.05 -3.42 6.83
N ARG A 156 -13.34 -2.95 7.88
CA ARG A 156 -12.34 -3.76 8.58
C ARG A 156 -12.95 -5.02 9.17
N LYS A 157 -14.07 -4.90 9.90
CA LYS A 157 -14.78 -6.07 10.47
C LYS A 157 -15.15 -7.08 9.39
N ARG A 158 -15.69 -6.59 8.26
CA ARG A 158 -16.04 -7.44 7.12
C ARG A 158 -14.80 -8.13 6.52
N ALA A 159 -13.68 -7.43 6.40
CA ALA A 159 -12.44 -8.01 5.89
C ALA A 159 -11.92 -9.14 6.80
N VAL A 160 -11.95 -8.93 8.13
CA VAL A 160 -11.58 -9.98 9.10
C VAL A 160 -12.48 -11.20 8.98
N GLU A 161 -13.81 -11.01 8.87
CA GLU A 161 -14.75 -12.11 8.63
C GLU A 161 -14.46 -12.88 7.33
N MET A 162 -13.96 -12.20 6.29
CA MET A 162 -13.57 -12.85 5.03
C MET A 162 -12.35 -13.74 5.23
N VAL A 163 -11.30 -13.26 5.91
CA VAL A 163 -10.10 -14.08 6.22
C VAL A 163 -10.47 -15.31 7.04
N CYS A 164 -11.26 -15.16 8.10
CA CYS A 164 -11.68 -16.28 8.94
C CYS A 164 -12.45 -17.36 8.16
N LYS A 165 -13.24 -16.99 7.14
CA LYS A 165 -13.97 -17.96 6.31
C LYS A 165 -13.07 -18.73 5.35
N HIS A 166 -11.97 -18.13 4.88
CA HIS A 166 -11.04 -18.79 3.96
C HIS A 166 -10.09 -19.77 4.67
N GLN A 167 -9.94 -19.68 5.99
CA GLN A 167 -9.11 -20.61 6.78
C GLN A 167 -9.84 -21.92 7.18
N VAL A 168 -11.11 -22.10 6.82
CA VAL A 168 -11.93 -23.26 7.22
C VAL A 168 -12.08 -24.32 6.10
N HIS A 169 -11.32 -24.17 5.01
CA HIS A 169 -11.30 -25.10 3.88
C HIS A 169 -9.92 -25.69 3.66
#